data_AF-A0A5S4FT12-F1
#
_entry.id   AF-A0A5S4FT12-F1
#
_cell.length_a   1.000
_cell.length_b   1.000
_cell.length_c   1.000
_cell.angle_alpha   90.00
_cell.angle_beta   90.00
_cell.angle_gamma   90.00
#
_symmetry.space_group_name_H-M   'P 1'
#
loop_
_entity.id
_entity.type
_entity.pdbx_description
1 polymer ?
#
loop_
_entity_poly.entity_id
_entity_poly.type
_entity_poly.pdbx_seq_one_letter_code
_entity_poly.pdbx_strand_id
1 'polypeptide(L)'
;MAEQGASDEGRSAPPVPAWHAPTDIEGGLYEAKMRGDWAAYFDVLATANLYHAMSRANADARPGWISYTPTYWGTRPGTKFLVFLTDGMLPAPAPDPVFFQDDLGELARNWPQDDEWLAINPGSPCEAYFPATAAHRLVWRRHAERMPYPRRNELRTLWAGGPLHGPVAHGLACGALLCVSNASLWNAMGWHGTGYVRERKRLKEWWEITNREEWLRAEETLLNGRMSSPFWGFVLGIRSVLARDFGGMVEIDHWRQVTSRAIRNRTANKDTAPDGVTMTAPHSDSETEAQVAGAQRLIGRITRYEARFRADGLLAKGRFVHTVEAWDYGRASKMARWGLGARYCDLAEAERAVLRAGRLSRINYRSWEEFSAAYVLGRCLHFDEEEFGDWYGEMLNAHRILTTDPNSPWLNIPFT
;
A
#
# COMPACT_ATOMS: atom_id res chain seq x y z
N MET A 1 -76.88 0.27 -12.50
CA MET A 1 -76.05 0.01 -13.70
C MET A 1 -75.39 1.33 -14.08
N ALA A 2 -74.09 1.57 -13.98
CA ALA A 2 -72.94 0.74 -13.63
C ALA A 2 -71.88 1.70 -13.04
N GLU A 3 -71.32 1.38 -11.88
CA GLU A 3 -70.13 2.04 -11.36
C GLU A 3 -68.90 1.26 -11.82
N GLN A 4 -68.04 1.92 -12.60
CA GLN A 4 -66.78 1.40 -13.08
C GLN A 4 -65.77 1.40 -11.94
N GLY A 5 -65.41 0.22 -11.45
CA GLY A 5 -64.24 0.00 -10.62
C GLY A 5 -62.97 0.19 -11.45
N ALA A 6 -62.22 1.25 -11.16
CA ALA A 6 -60.85 1.37 -11.61
C ALA A 6 -59.97 0.47 -10.74
N SER A 7 -59.49 -0.62 -11.34
CA SER A 7 -58.45 -1.49 -10.79
C SER A 7 -57.13 -0.73 -10.71
N ASP A 8 -56.63 -0.52 -9.49
CA ASP A 8 -55.28 -0.04 -9.21
C ASP A 8 -54.30 -1.19 -9.55
N GLU A 9 -53.88 -1.24 -10.81
CA GLU A 9 -52.85 -2.17 -11.27
C GLU A 9 -51.55 -1.90 -10.54
N GLY A 10 -51.07 -2.92 -9.83
CA GLY A 10 -49.91 -2.89 -8.96
C GLY A 10 -48.69 -2.30 -9.64
N ARG A 11 -48.28 -1.12 -9.17
CA ARG A 11 -46.92 -0.63 -9.36
C ARG A 11 -45.97 -1.60 -8.65
N SER A 12 -45.38 -2.53 -9.40
CA SER A 12 -44.24 -3.31 -8.95
C SER A 12 -43.18 -2.35 -8.42
N ALA A 13 -42.79 -2.53 -7.15
CA ALA A 13 -41.68 -1.79 -6.58
C ALA A 13 -40.45 -1.92 -7.51
N PRO A 14 -39.66 -0.84 -7.70
CA PRO A 14 -38.46 -0.92 -8.52
C PRO A 14 -37.58 -2.06 -7.97
N PRO A 15 -36.96 -2.88 -8.84
CA PRO A 15 -36.10 -3.96 -8.40
C PRO A 15 -35.02 -3.38 -7.49
N VAL A 16 -34.94 -3.92 -6.27
CA VAL A 16 -33.86 -3.59 -5.34
C VAL A 16 -32.55 -3.92 -6.05
N PRO A 17 -31.59 -2.98 -6.16
CA PRO A 17 -30.33 -3.25 -6.80
C PRO A 17 -29.69 -4.49 -6.18
N ALA A 18 -29.25 -5.43 -7.02
CA ALA A 18 -28.50 -6.58 -6.54
C ALA A 18 -27.27 -6.06 -5.78
N TRP A 19 -27.08 -6.55 -4.55
CA TRP A 19 -25.94 -6.15 -3.74
C TRP A 19 -24.65 -6.51 -4.46
N HIS A 20 -23.75 -5.54 -4.58
CA HIS A 20 -22.42 -5.74 -5.13
C HIS A 20 -21.42 -5.93 -4.00
N ALA A 21 -20.78 -7.09 -3.97
CA ALA A 21 -19.78 -7.41 -2.96
C ALA A 21 -18.61 -6.42 -3.00
N PRO A 22 -18.20 -5.82 -1.87
CA PRO A 22 -17.08 -4.87 -1.85
C PRO A 22 -15.75 -5.48 -2.26
N THR A 23 -15.48 -6.74 -1.92
CA THR A 23 -14.30 -7.49 -2.35
C THR A 23 -14.65 -8.96 -2.58
N ASP A 24 -13.70 -9.73 -3.13
CA ASP A 24 -13.84 -11.17 -3.34
C ASP A 24 -14.09 -11.94 -2.02
N ILE A 25 -13.62 -11.41 -0.87
CA ILE A 25 -13.91 -11.98 0.45
C ILE A 25 -15.42 -11.90 0.73
N GLU A 26 -16.00 -10.70 0.69
CA GLU A 26 -17.42 -10.53 0.99
C GLU A 26 -18.30 -11.27 -0.04
N GLY A 27 -17.85 -11.34 -1.31
CA GLY A 27 -18.49 -12.14 -2.35
C GLY A 27 -18.53 -13.63 -1.98
N GLY A 28 -17.37 -14.19 -1.64
CA GLY A 28 -17.26 -15.60 -1.21
C GLY A 28 -18.06 -15.92 0.06
N LEU A 29 -18.07 -15.02 1.04
CA LEU A 29 -18.88 -15.17 2.26
C LEU A 29 -20.38 -15.16 1.95
N TYR A 30 -20.82 -14.25 1.09
CA TYR A 30 -22.21 -14.16 0.66
C TYR A 30 -22.64 -15.41 -0.12
N GLU A 31 -21.86 -15.85 -1.10
CA GLU A 31 -22.16 -17.05 -1.89
C GLU A 31 -22.23 -18.31 -1.02
N ALA A 32 -21.25 -18.49 -0.12
CA ALA A 32 -21.24 -19.62 0.81
C ALA A 32 -22.48 -19.61 1.71
N LYS A 33 -22.85 -18.46 2.26
CA LYS A 33 -24.06 -18.27 3.07
C LYS A 33 -25.33 -18.57 2.27
N MET A 34 -25.45 -18.06 1.05
CA MET A 34 -26.62 -18.28 0.19
C MET A 34 -26.82 -19.76 -0.14
N ARG A 35 -25.74 -20.55 -0.22
CA ARG A 35 -25.79 -22.01 -0.40
C ARG A 35 -25.97 -22.79 0.89
N GLY A 36 -25.90 -22.14 2.06
CA GLY A 36 -25.86 -22.82 3.37
C GLY A 36 -24.57 -23.60 3.63
N ASP A 37 -23.50 -23.33 2.86
CA ASP A 37 -22.21 -24.01 2.97
C ASP A 37 -21.31 -23.28 3.99
N TRP A 38 -21.49 -23.64 5.26
CA TRP A 38 -20.74 -23.03 6.36
C TRP A 38 -19.26 -23.42 6.39
N ALA A 39 -18.89 -24.57 5.81
CA ALA A 39 -17.48 -24.96 5.70
C ALA A 39 -16.76 -24.04 4.72
N ALA A 40 -17.36 -23.77 3.55
CA ALA A 40 -16.84 -22.78 2.61
C ALA A 40 -16.84 -21.36 3.20
N TYR A 41 -17.83 -21.00 4.03
CA TYR A 41 -17.84 -19.70 4.71
C TYR A 41 -16.62 -19.54 5.62
N PHE A 42 -16.30 -20.56 6.44
CA PHE A 42 -15.11 -20.51 7.30
C PHE A 42 -13.80 -20.59 6.52
N ASP A 43 -13.77 -21.25 5.35
CA ASP A 43 -12.61 -21.23 4.47
C ASP A 43 -12.31 -19.83 3.93
N VAL A 44 -13.35 -19.12 3.47
CA VAL A 44 -13.19 -17.72 3.05
C VAL A 44 -12.79 -16.86 4.24
N LEU A 45 -13.46 -17.02 5.39
CA LEU A 45 -13.18 -16.24 6.60
C LEU A 45 -11.76 -16.46 7.13
N ALA A 46 -11.22 -17.68 7.02
CA ALA A 46 -9.86 -18.03 7.42
C ALA A 46 -8.78 -17.28 6.63
N THR A 47 -9.13 -16.75 5.46
CA THR A 47 -8.23 -15.98 4.61
C THR A 47 -8.43 -14.47 4.72
N ALA A 48 -9.40 -14.01 5.50
CA ALA A 48 -9.77 -12.62 5.66
C ALA A 48 -9.06 -11.96 6.86
N ASN A 49 -8.79 -10.66 6.74
CA ASN A 49 -8.51 -9.83 7.90
C ASN A 49 -9.83 -9.53 8.63
N LEU A 50 -9.84 -9.70 9.95
CA LEU A 50 -11.00 -9.44 10.81
C LEU A 50 -10.71 -8.26 11.72
N TYR A 51 -11.65 -7.33 11.80
CA TYR A 51 -11.46 -6.10 12.53
C TYR A 51 -12.51 -5.91 13.61
N HIS A 52 -12.04 -5.59 14.81
CA HIS A 52 -12.90 -5.18 15.91
C HIS A 52 -12.62 -3.73 16.29
N ALA A 53 -13.65 -3.04 16.78
CA ALA A 53 -13.56 -1.67 17.22
C ALA A 53 -13.29 -1.58 18.74
N MET A 54 -12.50 -0.59 19.14
CA MET A 54 -12.30 -0.22 20.54
C MET A 54 -12.22 1.30 20.67
N SER A 55 -12.58 1.84 21.83
CA SER A 55 -12.34 3.24 22.11
C SER A 55 -10.84 3.55 22.04
N ARG A 56 -10.50 4.66 21.38
CA ARG A 56 -9.15 5.18 21.29
C ARG A 56 -8.56 5.50 22.66
N ALA A 57 -9.35 6.03 23.59
CA ALA A 57 -8.90 6.30 24.95
C ALA A 57 -8.34 5.04 25.62
N ASN A 58 -9.03 3.89 25.47
CA ASN A 58 -8.55 2.61 25.99
C ASN A 58 -7.31 2.12 25.25
N ALA A 59 -7.27 2.27 23.92
CA ALA A 59 -6.12 1.89 23.10
C ALA A 59 -4.84 2.65 23.48
N ASP A 60 -4.98 3.97 23.71
CA ASP A 60 -3.86 4.85 24.08
C ASP A 60 -3.43 4.63 25.54
N ALA A 61 -4.37 4.37 26.46
CA ALA A 61 -4.07 4.14 27.87
C ALA A 61 -3.40 2.79 28.15
N ARG A 62 -3.63 1.77 27.30
CA ARG A 62 -3.05 0.42 27.44
C ARG A 62 -2.55 -0.11 26.10
N PRO A 63 -1.42 0.42 25.56
CA PRO A 63 -0.89 -0.03 24.29
C PRO A 63 -0.61 -1.54 24.30
N GLY A 64 -1.15 -2.27 23.31
CA GLY A 64 -1.01 -3.72 23.18
C GLY A 64 -2.04 -4.55 23.94
N TRP A 65 -2.90 -3.92 24.75
CA TRP A 65 -4.05 -4.60 25.36
C TRP A 65 -5.24 -4.55 24.39
N ILE A 66 -5.84 -5.71 24.15
CA ILE A 66 -7.05 -5.86 23.32
C ILE A 66 -8.24 -6.13 24.24
N SER A 67 -9.32 -5.38 24.05
CA SER A 67 -10.60 -5.61 24.71
C SER A 67 -11.70 -5.67 23.70
N TYR A 68 -12.48 -6.74 23.75
CA TYR A 68 -13.71 -6.85 23.00
C TYR A 68 -14.84 -6.21 23.80
N THR A 69 -15.71 -5.46 23.14
CA THR A 69 -16.91 -4.87 23.76
C THR A 69 -18.12 -5.67 23.32
N PRO A 70 -18.70 -6.53 24.18
CA PRO A 70 -19.83 -7.36 23.79
C PRO A 70 -21.08 -6.50 23.55
N THR A 71 -21.78 -6.80 22.46
CA THR A 71 -23.05 -6.17 22.10
C THR A 71 -24.19 -7.13 22.41
N TYR A 72 -25.31 -6.60 22.91
CA TYR A 72 -26.49 -7.40 23.20
C TYR A 72 -27.29 -7.70 21.93
N TRP A 73 -27.68 -8.96 21.79
CA TRP A 73 -28.57 -9.38 20.71
C TRP A 73 -30.02 -9.01 21.01
N GLY A 74 -30.52 -7.96 20.35
CA GLY A 74 -31.88 -7.45 20.55
C GLY A 74 -32.98 -8.51 20.37
N THR A 75 -32.81 -9.44 19.44
CA THR A 75 -33.80 -10.51 19.16
C THR A 75 -33.55 -11.81 19.95
N ARG A 76 -32.47 -11.91 20.73
CA ARG A 76 -32.16 -13.06 21.59
C ARG A 76 -31.73 -12.57 22.98
N PRO A 77 -32.71 -12.37 23.90
CA PRO A 77 -32.44 -11.84 25.24
C PRO A 77 -31.33 -12.62 25.96
N GLY A 78 -30.38 -11.89 26.56
CA GLY A 78 -29.25 -12.46 27.29
C GLY A 78 -28.08 -12.98 26.45
N THR A 79 -28.21 -13.02 25.11
CA THR A 79 -27.09 -13.41 24.24
C THR A 79 -26.22 -12.20 23.92
N LYS A 80 -24.91 -12.34 24.11
CA LYS A 80 -23.90 -11.34 23.73
C LYS A 80 -23.15 -11.81 22.49
N PHE A 81 -22.76 -10.88 21.64
CA PHE A 81 -21.87 -11.15 20.52
C PHE A 81 -20.75 -10.11 20.41
N LEU A 82 -19.63 -10.55 19.85
CA LEU A 82 -18.50 -9.72 19.47
C LEU A 82 -18.55 -9.48 17.97
N VAL A 83 -18.47 -8.21 17.58
CA VAL A 83 -18.54 -7.80 16.17
C VAL A 83 -17.15 -7.80 15.55
N PHE A 84 -17.04 -8.49 14.42
CA PHE A 84 -15.88 -8.44 13.55
C PHE A 84 -16.31 -8.06 12.14
N LEU A 85 -15.57 -7.12 11.55
CA LEU A 85 -15.76 -6.65 10.19
C LEU A 85 -14.64 -7.17 9.29
N THR A 86 -14.94 -7.51 8.05
CA THR A 86 -13.93 -7.77 7.03
C THR A 86 -13.48 -6.47 6.36
N ASP A 87 -12.33 -6.49 5.65
CA ASP A 87 -11.74 -5.31 5.01
C ASP A 87 -12.75 -4.48 4.19
N GLY A 88 -13.62 -5.14 3.40
CA GLY A 88 -14.59 -4.49 2.54
C GLY A 88 -15.80 -3.91 3.25
N MET A 89 -15.99 -4.23 4.54
CA MET A 89 -17.10 -3.80 5.36
C MET A 89 -16.70 -2.75 6.41
N LEU A 90 -15.43 -2.33 6.42
CA LEU A 90 -14.94 -1.31 7.34
C LEU A 90 -15.50 0.08 7.00
N PRO A 91 -15.92 0.87 8.00
CA PRO A 91 -16.25 2.26 7.79
C PRO A 91 -14.99 3.09 7.52
N ALA A 92 -15.13 4.31 7.01
CA ALA A 92 -14.01 5.24 6.93
C ALA A 92 -13.40 5.50 8.33
N PRO A 93 -12.07 5.66 8.46
CA PRO A 93 -11.43 6.00 9.72
C PRO A 93 -12.00 7.27 10.35
N ALA A 94 -12.50 7.16 11.58
CA ALA A 94 -12.94 8.27 12.43
C ALA A 94 -11.96 8.46 13.61
N PRO A 95 -12.00 9.61 14.32
CA PRO A 95 -11.17 9.82 15.51
C PRO A 95 -11.38 8.77 16.61
N ASP A 96 -12.62 8.30 16.75
CA ASP A 96 -13.07 7.22 17.63
C ASP A 96 -14.32 6.56 16.99
N PRO A 97 -14.49 5.23 17.03
CA PRO A 97 -13.55 4.24 17.55
C PRO A 97 -12.34 4.01 16.63
N VAL A 98 -11.35 3.29 17.15
CA VAL A 98 -10.22 2.76 16.38
C VAL A 98 -10.37 1.26 16.17
N PHE A 99 -9.82 0.74 15.07
CA PHE A 99 -9.93 -0.67 14.70
C PHE A 99 -8.61 -1.40 14.88
N PHE A 100 -8.72 -2.68 15.22
CA PHE A 100 -7.62 -3.62 15.42
C PHE A 100 -7.82 -4.81 14.50
N GLN A 101 -6.74 -5.26 13.88
CA GLN A 101 -6.77 -6.40 12.95
C GLN A 101 -6.38 -7.69 13.67
N ASP A 102 -7.20 -8.71 13.49
CA ASP A 102 -6.98 -10.11 13.85
C ASP A 102 -7.27 -11.01 12.64
N ASP A 103 -7.11 -12.31 12.84
CA ASP A 103 -7.49 -13.36 11.90
C ASP A 103 -8.24 -14.49 12.62
N LEU A 104 -8.87 -15.37 11.86
CA LEU A 104 -9.68 -16.45 12.41
C LEU A 104 -8.86 -17.40 13.33
N GLY A 105 -7.57 -17.59 13.03
CA GLY A 105 -6.67 -18.41 13.82
C GLY A 105 -6.34 -17.79 15.19
N GLU A 106 -6.10 -16.48 15.22
CA GLU A 106 -5.93 -15.72 16.47
C GLU A 106 -7.21 -15.74 17.30
N LEU A 107 -8.38 -15.52 16.68
CA LEU A 107 -9.66 -15.60 17.38
C LEU A 107 -9.94 -16.99 17.94
N ALA A 108 -9.57 -18.05 17.22
CA ALA A 108 -9.72 -19.42 17.73
C ALA A 108 -8.86 -19.68 18.99
N ARG A 109 -7.69 -19.04 19.09
CA ARG A 109 -6.77 -19.17 20.24
C ARG A 109 -7.15 -18.29 21.42
N ASN A 110 -7.51 -17.04 21.14
CA ASN A 110 -7.56 -15.96 22.13
C ASN A 110 -8.97 -15.41 22.35
N TRP A 111 -10.00 -16.21 22.06
CA TRP A 111 -11.39 -15.83 22.32
C TRP A 111 -11.63 -15.57 23.81
N PRO A 112 -12.32 -14.47 24.17
CA PRO A 112 -12.39 -14.02 25.57
C PRO A 112 -13.26 -14.89 26.48
N GLN A 113 -14.49 -15.24 26.06
CA GLN A 113 -15.44 -16.00 26.87
C GLN A 113 -16.30 -16.96 26.03
N ASP A 114 -16.59 -18.14 26.57
CA ASP A 114 -17.33 -19.20 25.86
C ASP A 114 -18.85 -18.92 25.72
N ASP A 115 -19.40 -17.94 26.44
CA ASP A 115 -20.81 -17.52 26.39
C ASP A 115 -21.10 -16.43 25.34
N GLU A 116 -20.07 -15.96 24.64
CA GLU A 116 -20.16 -14.92 23.62
C GLU A 116 -20.20 -15.52 22.20
N TRP A 117 -20.97 -14.90 21.32
CA TRP A 117 -21.07 -15.29 19.91
C TRP A 117 -20.12 -14.46 19.03
N LEU A 118 -19.65 -15.05 17.94
CA LEU A 118 -18.97 -14.34 16.86
C LEU A 118 -20.01 -13.80 15.89
N ALA A 119 -20.01 -12.48 15.67
CA ALA A 119 -20.81 -11.82 14.63
C ALA A 119 -19.89 -11.28 13.54
N ILE A 120 -20.03 -11.80 12.33
CA ILE A 120 -19.31 -11.32 11.14
C ILE A 120 -20.22 -10.37 10.37
N ASN A 121 -19.72 -9.16 10.09
CA ASN A 121 -20.38 -8.16 9.22
C ASN A 121 -21.89 -7.96 9.49
N PRO A 122 -22.31 -7.75 10.75
CA PRO A 122 -23.74 -7.64 11.10
C PRO A 122 -24.43 -6.51 10.32
N GLY A 123 -25.65 -6.76 9.87
CA GLY A 123 -26.44 -5.85 9.03
C GLY A 123 -26.10 -5.88 7.55
N SER A 124 -25.22 -6.78 7.10
CA SER A 124 -24.85 -6.94 5.69
C SER A 124 -25.41 -8.23 5.09
N PRO A 125 -25.49 -8.34 3.75
CA PRO A 125 -25.88 -9.60 3.10
C PRO A 125 -25.00 -10.79 3.47
N CYS A 126 -23.71 -10.57 3.74
CA CYS A 126 -22.76 -11.60 4.15
C CYS A 126 -22.73 -11.87 5.68
N GLU A 127 -23.64 -11.26 6.45
CA GLU A 127 -23.65 -11.40 7.91
C GLU A 127 -23.80 -12.86 8.36
N ALA A 128 -23.11 -13.24 9.42
CA ALA A 128 -23.29 -14.55 10.06
C ALA A 128 -22.98 -14.48 11.55
N TYR A 129 -23.64 -15.35 12.32
CA TYR A 129 -23.55 -15.39 13.77
C TYR A 129 -23.27 -16.82 14.22
N PHE A 130 -22.17 -17.03 14.95
CA PHE A 130 -21.73 -18.36 15.37
C PHE A 130 -21.51 -18.43 16.88
N PRO A 131 -21.91 -19.52 17.55
CA PRO A 131 -21.43 -19.78 18.89
C PRO A 131 -19.91 -19.91 18.88
N ALA A 132 -19.25 -19.44 19.94
CA ALA A 132 -17.80 -19.46 20.01
C ALA A 132 -17.27 -20.39 21.12
N THR A 133 -17.99 -21.46 21.47
CA THR A 133 -17.51 -22.43 22.48
C THR A 133 -16.19 -23.09 22.07
N ALA A 134 -15.46 -23.70 23.00
CA ALA A 134 -14.20 -24.40 22.70
C ALA A 134 -14.29 -25.39 21.51
N ALA A 135 -15.41 -26.10 21.34
CA ALA A 135 -15.61 -27.01 20.22
C ALA A 135 -15.75 -26.28 18.87
N HIS A 136 -16.44 -25.14 18.84
CA HIS A 136 -16.55 -24.31 17.62
C HIS A 136 -15.21 -23.67 17.26
N ARG A 137 -14.44 -23.21 18.26
CA ARG A 137 -13.10 -22.66 18.02
C ARG A 137 -12.11 -23.69 17.48
N LEU A 138 -12.27 -24.98 17.83
CA LEU A 138 -11.49 -26.05 17.21
C LEU A 138 -11.77 -26.17 15.71
N VAL A 139 -13.03 -25.97 15.29
CA VAL A 139 -13.39 -25.93 13.86
C VAL A 139 -12.71 -24.74 13.18
N TRP A 140 -12.82 -23.54 13.76
CA TRP A 140 -12.18 -22.33 13.22
C TRP A 140 -10.66 -22.51 13.04
N ARG A 141 -10.00 -23.08 14.05
CA ARG A 141 -8.56 -23.37 14.00
C ARG A 141 -8.20 -24.30 12.84
N ARG A 142 -8.98 -25.35 12.59
CA ARG A 142 -8.73 -26.28 11.47
C ARG A 142 -8.84 -25.59 10.12
N HIS A 143 -9.81 -24.69 9.96
CA HIS A 143 -9.94 -23.88 8.73
C HIS A 143 -8.76 -22.92 8.57
N ALA A 144 -8.35 -22.25 9.66
CA ALA A 144 -7.19 -21.36 9.67
C ALA A 144 -5.86 -22.09 9.40
N GLU A 145 -5.69 -23.32 9.89
CA GLU A 145 -4.49 -24.14 9.63
C GLU A 145 -4.43 -24.64 8.17
N ARG A 146 -5.59 -24.82 7.53
CA ARG A 146 -5.67 -25.27 6.13
C ARG A 146 -5.41 -24.16 5.12
N MET A 147 -5.72 -22.92 5.49
CA MET A 147 -5.65 -21.77 4.58
C MET A 147 -4.42 -20.91 4.87
N PRO A 148 -3.57 -20.63 3.88
CA PRO A 148 -2.37 -19.83 4.10
C PRO A 148 -2.73 -18.37 4.43
N TYR A 149 -2.32 -17.90 5.61
CA TYR A 149 -2.47 -16.52 6.08
C TYR A 149 -1.17 -16.05 6.78
N PRO A 150 -0.73 -14.79 6.62
CA PRO A 150 -1.32 -13.75 5.78
C PRO A 150 -1.09 -14.00 4.29
N ARG A 151 -2.05 -13.54 3.46
CA ARG A 151 -1.87 -13.48 2.01
C ARG A 151 -0.68 -12.58 1.68
N ARG A 152 0.05 -12.91 0.61
CA ARG A 152 1.09 -12.07 0.02
C ARG A 152 0.98 -12.16 -1.49
N ASN A 153 1.54 -11.18 -2.18
CA ASN A 153 1.70 -11.24 -3.64
C ASN A 153 0.37 -11.40 -4.41
N GLU A 154 -0.67 -10.68 -3.98
CA GLU A 154 -2.03 -10.78 -4.51
C GLU A 154 -2.61 -9.40 -4.79
N LEU A 155 -3.22 -9.22 -5.97
CA LEU A 155 -4.00 -8.03 -6.28
C LEU A 155 -5.36 -8.11 -5.57
N ARG A 156 -5.64 -7.13 -4.71
CA ARG A 156 -6.94 -7.00 -4.05
C ARG A 156 -7.54 -5.63 -4.33
N THR A 157 -8.80 -5.62 -4.76
CA THR A 157 -9.55 -4.41 -5.16
C THR A 157 -10.78 -4.25 -4.28
N LEU A 158 -11.05 -3.02 -3.86
CA LEU A 158 -12.32 -2.62 -3.25
C LEU A 158 -13.26 -2.14 -4.36
N TRP A 159 -14.12 -3.04 -4.83
CA TRP A 159 -15.04 -2.80 -5.95
C TRP A 159 -16.17 -1.84 -5.59
N ALA A 160 -16.66 -1.89 -4.35
CA ALA A 160 -17.65 -0.95 -3.81
C ALA A 160 -17.02 -0.06 -2.74
N GLY A 161 -17.10 1.27 -2.90
CA GLY A 161 -16.61 2.24 -1.92
C GLY A 161 -15.15 2.70 -2.10
N GLY A 162 -14.38 2.06 -2.99
CA GLY A 162 -13.05 2.51 -3.41
C GLY A 162 -13.05 3.21 -4.78
N PRO A 163 -12.25 4.26 -5.00
CA PRO A 163 -12.12 4.87 -6.32
C PRO A 163 -11.43 3.91 -7.29
N LEU A 164 -12.11 3.55 -8.38
CA LEU A 164 -11.57 2.71 -9.46
C LEU A 164 -10.95 3.55 -10.60
N HIS A 165 -11.35 4.80 -10.72
CA HIS A 165 -10.89 5.73 -11.76
C HIS A 165 -10.67 7.14 -11.21
N GLY A 166 -10.06 7.99 -12.03
CA GLY A 166 -9.84 9.40 -11.72
C GLY A 166 -8.56 9.68 -10.91
N PRO A 167 -8.35 10.96 -10.52
CA PRO A 167 -7.07 11.40 -9.97
C PRO A 167 -6.68 10.73 -8.65
N VAL A 168 -7.64 10.44 -7.77
CA VAL A 168 -7.39 9.75 -6.50
C VAL A 168 -7.00 8.30 -6.76
N ALA A 169 -7.74 7.57 -7.61
CA ALA A 169 -7.40 6.20 -7.99
C ALA A 169 -5.99 6.11 -8.59
N HIS A 170 -5.62 7.04 -9.49
CA HIS A 170 -4.28 7.10 -10.04
C HIS A 170 -3.21 7.32 -8.94
N GLY A 171 -3.45 8.23 -7.99
CA GLY A 171 -2.55 8.43 -6.84
C GLY A 171 -2.40 7.17 -5.98
N LEU A 172 -3.49 6.44 -5.74
CA LEU A 172 -3.46 5.16 -5.01
C LEU A 172 -2.71 4.07 -5.79
N ALA A 173 -2.89 4.04 -7.11
CA ALA A 173 -2.22 3.12 -8.03
C ALA A 173 -0.69 3.30 -8.06
N CYS A 174 -0.17 4.50 -7.74
CA CYS A 174 1.27 4.72 -7.54
C CYS A 174 1.83 3.88 -6.38
N GLY A 175 1.02 3.59 -5.36
CA GLY A 175 1.39 2.72 -4.24
C GLY A 175 1.08 1.24 -4.45
N ALA A 176 0.61 0.83 -5.64
CA ALA A 176 0.06 -0.50 -5.88
C ALA A 176 1.10 -1.63 -5.74
N LEU A 177 2.38 -1.39 -6.05
CA LEU A 177 3.45 -2.38 -5.85
C LEU A 177 3.53 -2.86 -4.39
N LEU A 178 3.45 -1.93 -3.43
CA LEU A 178 3.38 -2.27 -1.99
C LEU A 178 2.05 -2.90 -1.62
N CYS A 179 0.96 -2.53 -2.28
CA CYS A 179 -0.34 -3.12 -2.01
C CYS A 179 -0.36 -4.60 -2.38
N VAL A 180 0.11 -4.94 -3.58
CA VAL A 180 0.16 -6.30 -4.10
C VAL A 180 1.10 -7.18 -3.29
N SER A 181 2.32 -6.71 -3.00
CA SER A 181 3.28 -7.52 -2.21
C SER A 181 2.73 -7.89 -0.83
N ASN A 182 1.98 -6.97 -0.21
CA ASN A 182 1.36 -7.17 1.11
C ASN A 182 -0.08 -7.68 1.06
N ALA A 183 -0.61 -8.04 -0.12
CA ALA A 183 -2.02 -8.44 -0.32
C ALA A 183 -3.02 -7.51 0.39
N SER A 184 -2.84 -6.20 0.20
CA SER A 184 -3.72 -5.17 0.75
C SER A 184 -4.51 -4.47 -0.36
N LEU A 185 -5.69 -3.95 -0.03
CA LEU A 185 -6.56 -3.26 -0.99
C LEU A 185 -5.82 -2.06 -1.61
N TRP A 186 -5.66 -2.06 -2.94
CA TRP A 186 -4.87 -1.01 -3.59
C TRP A 186 -5.57 0.34 -3.54
N ASN A 187 -6.89 0.37 -3.69
CA ASN A 187 -7.74 1.56 -3.77
C ASN A 187 -8.50 1.92 -2.49
N ALA A 188 -8.22 1.27 -1.36
CA ALA A 188 -8.83 1.68 -0.09
C ALA A 188 -8.23 3.01 0.40
N MET A 189 -8.94 4.12 0.20
CA MET A 189 -8.57 5.44 0.75
C MET A 189 -8.86 5.51 2.26
N GLY A 190 -10.01 4.96 2.68
CA GLY A 190 -10.35 4.75 4.09
C GLY A 190 -9.50 3.64 4.70
N TRP A 191 -8.30 3.99 5.15
CA TRP A 191 -7.28 3.01 5.53
C TRP A 191 -7.22 2.76 7.04
N HIS A 192 -7.56 1.53 7.46
CA HIS A 192 -7.25 1.03 8.81
C HIS A 192 -5.96 0.21 8.86
N GLY A 193 -5.50 -0.29 7.70
CA GLY A 193 -4.26 -1.06 7.57
C GLY A 193 -4.25 -2.28 8.49
N THR A 194 -3.16 -2.46 9.22
CA THR A 194 -3.00 -3.54 10.20
C THR A 194 -3.62 -3.24 11.57
N GLY A 195 -4.46 -2.21 11.65
CA GLY A 195 -5.07 -1.72 12.89
C GLY A 195 -4.24 -0.63 13.56
N TYR A 196 -4.92 0.22 14.33
CA TYR A 196 -4.40 1.49 14.86
C TYR A 196 -3.05 1.35 15.59
N VAL A 197 -2.93 0.42 16.55
CA VAL A 197 -1.69 0.24 17.31
C VAL A 197 -0.57 -0.33 16.45
N ARG A 198 -0.87 -1.26 15.54
CA ARG A 198 0.15 -1.87 14.65
C ARG A 198 0.63 -0.89 13.59
N GLU A 199 -0.23 -0.02 13.06
CA GLU A 199 0.18 1.06 12.15
C GLU A 199 1.12 2.05 12.85
N ARG A 200 0.83 2.45 14.09
CA ARG A 200 1.72 3.30 14.90
C ARG A 200 3.05 2.61 15.20
N LYS A 201 3.01 1.32 15.56
CA LYS A 201 4.22 0.51 15.78
C LYS A 201 5.08 0.45 14.52
N ARG A 202 4.47 0.19 13.35
CA ARG A 202 5.17 0.20 12.05
C ARG A 202 5.84 1.54 11.79
N LEU A 203 5.12 2.65 11.94
CA LEU A 203 5.65 3.99 11.70
C LEU A 203 6.81 4.30 12.66
N LYS A 204 6.72 3.89 13.92
CA LYS A 204 7.82 4.04 14.87
C LYS A 204 9.05 3.21 14.49
N GLU A 205 8.86 1.92 14.19
CA GLU A 205 9.97 0.98 13.97
C GLU A 205 10.69 1.19 12.65
N TRP A 206 9.95 1.51 11.58
CA TRP A 206 10.50 1.56 10.22
C TRP A 206 10.77 2.99 9.73
N TRP A 207 10.20 4.00 10.39
CA TRP A 207 10.29 5.40 9.97
C TRP A 207 10.64 6.36 11.09
N GLU A 208 10.76 5.88 12.34
CA GLU A 208 10.98 6.72 13.52
C GLU A 208 9.89 7.79 13.73
N ILE A 209 8.69 7.56 13.19
CA ILE A 209 7.56 8.48 13.28
C ILE A 209 6.69 8.08 14.47
N THR A 210 6.49 9.02 15.40
CA THR A 210 5.71 8.84 16.62
C THR A 210 4.58 9.85 16.78
N ASN A 211 4.60 10.94 16.00
CA ASN A 211 3.62 12.01 16.04
C ASN A 211 3.29 12.57 14.64
N ARG A 212 2.30 13.48 14.61
CA ARG A 212 1.79 14.12 13.39
C ARG A 212 2.85 14.96 12.68
N GLU A 213 3.69 15.68 13.42
CA GLU A 213 4.68 16.58 12.83
C GLU A 213 5.77 15.79 12.09
N GLU A 214 6.26 14.72 12.72
CA GLU A 214 7.20 13.77 12.11
C GLU A 214 6.59 13.10 10.88
N TRP A 215 5.32 12.69 10.95
CA TRP A 215 4.61 12.14 9.79
C TRP A 215 4.54 13.15 8.63
N LEU A 216 4.15 14.39 8.91
CA LEU A 216 4.04 15.43 7.88
C LEU A 216 5.41 15.72 7.25
N ARG A 217 6.49 15.78 8.06
CA ARG A 217 7.85 15.93 7.56
C ARG A 217 8.27 14.78 6.65
N ALA A 218 7.94 13.53 7.03
CA ALA A 218 8.26 12.35 6.22
C ALA A 218 7.47 12.33 4.91
N GLU A 219 6.16 12.63 4.96
CA GLU A 219 5.29 12.72 3.78
C GLU A 219 5.80 13.79 2.81
N GLU A 220 6.11 15.00 3.29
CA GLU A 220 6.69 16.06 2.45
C GLU A 220 8.07 15.69 1.91
N THR A 221 8.89 14.96 2.67
CA THR A 221 10.20 14.50 2.17
C THR A 221 10.04 13.53 1.01
N LEU A 222 9.09 12.59 1.10
CA LEU A 222 8.75 11.66 0.02
C LEU A 222 8.15 12.39 -1.19
N LEU A 223 7.20 13.30 -0.97
CA LEU A 223 6.57 14.09 -2.04
C LEU A 223 7.55 15.04 -2.74
N ASN A 224 8.66 15.41 -2.10
CA ASN A 224 9.71 16.21 -2.72
C ASN A 224 10.82 15.35 -3.36
N GLY A 225 10.69 14.01 -3.38
CA GLY A 225 11.72 13.11 -3.93
C GLY A 225 13.06 13.16 -3.18
N ARG A 226 13.03 13.56 -1.89
CA ARG A 226 14.25 13.80 -1.08
C ARG A 226 14.56 12.66 -0.11
N MET A 227 13.77 11.58 -0.11
CA MET A 227 14.04 10.40 0.72
C MET A 227 15.08 9.51 0.03
N SER A 228 15.03 9.43 -1.30
CA SER A 228 16.06 8.80 -2.11
C SER A 228 17.37 9.61 -2.09
N SER A 229 18.52 8.94 -2.20
CA SER A 229 19.82 9.59 -2.12
C SER A 229 19.98 10.65 -3.23
N PRO A 230 20.30 11.91 -2.89
CA PRO A 230 20.58 12.95 -3.89
C PRO A 230 21.74 12.57 -4.82
N PHE A 231 22.66 11.73 -4.35
CA PHE A 231 23.77 11.23 -5.15
C PHE A 231 23.30 10.29 -6.28
N TRP A 232 22.28 9.46 -6.03
CA TRP A 232 21.68 8.63 -7.07
C TRP A 232 21.01 9.48 -8.14
N GLY A 233 20.22 10.48 -7.71
CA GLY A 233 19.58 11.43 -8.61
C GLY A 233 20.59 12.21 -9.46
N PHE A 234 21.71 12.63 -8.87
CA PHE A 234 22.79 13.28 -9.60
C PHE A 234 23.41 12.38 -10.69
N VAL A 235 23.78 11.14 -10.34
CA VAL A 235 24.42 10.20 -11.28
C VAL A 235 23.48 9.83 -12.42
N LEU A 236 22.21 9.53 -12.13
CA LEU A 236 21.18 9.25 -13.13
C LEU A 236 20.85 10.48 -13.98
N GLY A 237 20.78 11.67 -13.37
CA GLY A 237 20.53 12.94 -14.05
C GLY A 237 21.56 13.27 -15.12
N ILE A 238 22.83 12.96 -14.88
CA ILE A 238 23.89 13.11 -15.90
C ILE A 238 23.59 12.23 -17.12
N ARG A 239 23.23 10.95 -16.91
CA ARG A 239 22.87 10.07 -18.04
C ARG A 239 21.65 10.59 -18.78
N SER A 240 20.66 11.12 -18.07
CA SER A 240 19.44 11.69 -18.66
C SER A 240 19.69 12.96 -19.49
N VAL A 241 20.71 13.75 -19.15
CA VAL A 241 21.18 14.87 -19.99
C VAL A 241 21.89 14.32 -21.23
N LEU A 242 22.87 13.43 -21.04
CA LEU A 242 23.60 12.82 -22.18
C LEU A 242 22.66 12.14 -23.17
N ALA A 243 21.66 11.40 -22.69
CA ALA A 243 20.70 10.73 -23.54
C ALA A 243 19.90 11.70 -24.41
N ARG A 244 19.57 12.89 -23.88
CA ARG A 244 18.87 13.93 -24.66
C ARG A 244 19.78 14.55 -25.71
N ASP A 245 21.04 14.81 -25.36
CA ASP A 245 22.01 15.44 -26.26
C ASP A 245 22.43 14.51 -27.42
N PHE A 246 22.49 13.19 -27.18
CA PHE A 246 22.94 12.20 -28.16
C PHE A 246 21.81 11.34 -28.75
N GLY A 247 20.55 11.71 -28.54
CA GLY A 247 19.40 11.05 -29.18
C GLY A 247 19.06 9.65 -28.66
N GLY A 248 19.45 9.33 -27.42
CA GLY A 248 19.00 8.12 -26.72
C GLY A 248 20.11 7.41 -25.94
N MET A 249 20.74 6.41 -26.56
CA MET A 249 21.61 5.47 -25.86
C MET A 249 22.93 6.12 -25.44
N VAL A 250 23.32 5.90 -24.18
CA VAL A 250 24.55 6.45 -23.60
C VAL A 250 25.50 5.30 -23.29
N GLU A 251 26.67 5.31 -23.91
CA GLU A 251 27.74 4.35 -23.62
C GLU A 251 28.21 4.47 -22.16
N ILE A 252 28.45 3.33 -21.52
CA ILE A 252 28.77 3.26 -20.09
C ILE A 252 30.04 4.05 -19.78
N ASP A 253 31.09 3.92 -20.60
CA ASP A 253 32.35 4.62 -20.37
C ASP A 253 32.22 6.13 -20.57
N HIS A 254 31.37 6.57 -21.49
CA HIS A 254 31.07 7.97 -21.67
C HIS A 254 30.31 8.54 -20.45
N TRP A 255 29.31 7.82 -19.95
CA TRP A 255 28.61 8.19 -18.72
C TRP A 255 29.58 8.33 -17.54
N ARG A 256 30.45 7.32 -17.35
CA ARG A 256 31.49 7.32 -16.32
C ARG A 256 32.41 8.53 -16.42
N GLN A 257 32.92 8.83 -17.62
CA GLN A 257 33.85 9.93 -17.83
C GLN A 257 33.21 11.29 -17.52
N VAL A 258 32.00 11.52 -18.02
CA VAL A 258 31.26 12.77 -17.80
C VAL A 258 30.90 12.94 -16.33
N THR A 259 30.47 11.87 -15.65
CA THR A 259 30.18 11.91 -14.22
C THR A 259 31.42 12.23 -13.39
N SER A 260 32.57 11.60 -13.67
CA SER A 260 33.83 11.93 -12.98
C SER A 260 34.23 13.40 -13.17
N ARG A 261 34.13 13.90 -14.41
CA ARG A 261 34.42 15.31 -14.71
C ARG A 261 33.48 16.26 -13.99
N ALA A 262 32.19 15.96 -13.96
CA ALA A 262 31.18 16.78 -13.29
C ALA A 262 31.43 16.86 -11.77
N ILE A 263 31.83 15.76 -11.14
CA ILE A 263 32.18 15.74 -9.71
C ILE A 263 33.41 16.63 -9.45
N ARG A 264 34.50 16.44 -10.20
CA ARG A 264 35.74 17.25 -10.06
C ARG A 264 35.48 18.74 -10.26
N ASN A 265 34.72 19.10 -11.29
CA ASN A 265 34.35 20.50 -11.56
C ASN A 265 33.50 21.10 -10.42
N ARG A 266 32.58 20.32 -9.84
CA ARG A 266 31.73 20.78 -8.74
C ARG A 266 32.53 21.06 -7.48
N THR A 267 33.54 20.25 -7.17
CA THR A 267 34.43 20.51 -6.03
C THR A 267 35.25 21.77 -6.28
N ALA A 268 35.92 21.88 -7.44
CA ALA A 268 36.72 23.07 -7.78
C ALA A 268 35.92 24.38 -7.71
N ASN A 269 34.65 24.38 -8.16
CA ASN A 269 33.79 25.55 -8.08
C ASN A 269 33.34 25.90 -6.65
N LYS A 270 33.22 24.91 -5.75
CA LYS A 270 32.89 25.16 -4.33
C LYS A 270 34.06 25.83 -3.59
N ASP A 271 35.28 25.48 -3.95
CA ASP A 271 36.50 26.07 -3.38
C ASP A 271 36.73 27.53 -3.86
N THR A 272 35.94 28.01 -4.83
CA THR A 272 36.10 29.34 -5.48
C THR A 272 34.94 30.31 -5.20
N ALA A 273 34.03 30.04 -4.25
CA ALA A 273 32.85 30.89 -4.00
C ALA A 273 33.20 32.30 -3.43
N PRO A 274 32.43 33.37 -3.72
CA PRO A 274 32.89 34.76 -3.62
C PRO A 274 32.67 35.48 -2.28
N ASP A 275 32.13 34.82 -1.25
CA ASP A 275 31.94 35.45 0.05
C ASP A 275 33.11 35.09 0.96
N GLY A 276 33.92 36.09 1.28
CA GLY A 276 35.15 36.04 2.08
C GLY A 276 34.98 35.63 3.56
N VAL A 277 34.14 34.63 3.84
CA VAL A 277 34.14 33.87 5.07
C VAL A 277 34.63 32.47 4.72
N THR A 278 35.91 32.22 5.00
CA THR A 278 36.54 30.90 4.94
C THR A 278 35.71 29.93 5.78
N MET A 279 34.93 29.05 5.15
CA MET A 279 34.26 27.95 5.82
C MET A 279 34.79 26.63 5.29
N THR A 280 35.35 25.87 6.25
CA THR A 280 35.87 24.49 6.16
C THR A 280 37.07 24.30 5.22
N ALA A 281 38.03 23.48 5.69
CA ALA A 281 39.25 23.16 4.96
C ALA A 281 38.95 22.78 3.50
N PRO A 282 39.86 23.07 2.54
CA PRO A 282 39.69 22.65 1.15
C PRO A 282 39.32 21.16 1.11
N HIS A 283 38.28 20.81 0.35
CA HIS A 283 37.92 19.40 0.16
C HIS A 283 39.15 18.71 -0.39
N SER A 284 39.67 17.70 0.31
CA SER A 284 40.91 17.08 -0.11
C SER A 284 40.71 16.40 -1.47
N ASP A 285 41.73 16.39 -2.32
CA ASP A 285 41.71 15.63 -3.59
C ASP A 285 41.29 14.17 -3.36
N SER A 286 41.65 13.61 -2.19
CA SER A 286 41.23 12.29 -1.74
C SER A 286 39.70 12.15 -1.59
N GLU A 287 39.00 13.15 -1.06
CA GLU A 287 37.52 13.12 -0.93
C GLU A 287 36.85 13.20 -2.31
N THR A 288 37.38 14.02 -3.21
CA THR A 288 36.89 14.13 -4.59
C THR A 288 37.06 12.81 -5.32
N GLU A 289 38.23 12.19 -5.25
CA GLU A 289 38.48 10.89 -5.87
C GLU A 289 37.67 9.77 -5.22
N ALA A 290 37.38 9.83 -3.92
CA ALA A 290 36.46 8.90 -3.25
C ALA A 290 35.02 9.03 -3.79
N GLN A 291 34.54 10.26 -4.01
CA GLN A 291 33.22 10.49 -4.63
C GLN A 291 33.18 10.00 -6.08
N VAL A 292 34.24 10.26 -6.85
CA VAL A 292 34.40 9.73 -8.21
C VAL A 292 34.32 8.20 -8.19
N ALA A 293 35.13 7.54 -7.37
CA ALA A 293 35.11 6.08 -7.24
C ALA A 293 33.73 5.55 -6.81
N GLY A 294 33.04 6.26 -5.90
CA GLY A 294 31.65 5.96 -5.50
C GLY A 294 30.67 6.03 -6.68
N ALA A 295 30.76 7.07 -7.52
CA ALA A 295 29.93 7.21 -8.71
C ALA A 295 30.20 6.10 -9.73
N GLN A 296 31.47 5.74 -9.94
CA GLN A 296 31.87 4.65 -10.83
C GLN A 296 31.28 3.31 -10.40
N ARG A 297 31.33 3.00 -9.09
CA ARG A 297 30.68 1.80 -8.53
C ARG A 297 29.18 1.85 -8.72
N LEU A 298 28.52 2.97 -8.40
CA LEU A 298 27.08 3.13 -8.54
C LEU A 298 26.60 2.95 -9.99
N ILE A 299 27.32 3.52 -10.97
CA ILE A 299 27.04 3.29 -12.40
C ILE A 299 27.10 1.79 -12.73
N GLY A 300 28.12 1.09 -12.24
CA GLY A 300 28.21 -0.36 -12.36
C GLY A 300 27.00 -1.10 -11.78
N ARG A 301 26.53 -0.70 -10.59
CA ARG A 301 25.35 -1.29 -9.94
C ARG A 301 24.08 -1.06 -10.76
N ILE A 302 23.83 0.18 -11.17
CA ILE A 302 22.64 0.55 -11.96
C ILE A 302 22.61 -0.26 -13.26
N THR A 303 23.74 -0.35 -13.97
CA THR A 303 23.79 -1.09 -15.25
C THR A 303 23.51 -2.58 -15.10
N ARG A 304 23.95 -3.21 -14.00
CA ARG A 304 23.63 -4.62 -13.69
C ARG A 304 22.14 -4.81 -13.34
N TYR A 305 21.56 -3.94 -12.52
CA TYR A 305 20.12 -3.98 -12.26
C TYR A 305 19.30 -3.80 -13.53
N GLU A 306 19.64 -2.83 -14.37
CA GLU A 306 18.92 -2.62 -15.63
C GLU A 306 19.08 -3.78 -16.61
N ALA A 307 20.25 -4.42 -16.64
CA ALA A 307 20.45 -5.64 -17.42
C ALA A 307 19.53 -6.76 -16.92
N ARG A 308 19.43 -6.95 -15.60
CA ARG A 308 18.50 -7.91 -15.00
C ARG A 308 17.04 -7.56 -15.29
N PHE A 309 16.66 -6.29 -15.15
CA PHE A 309 15.30 -5.82 -15.42
C PHE A 309 14.89 -6.10 -16.87
N ARG A 310 15.82 -5.92 -17.82
CA ARG A 310 15.59 -6.27 -19.23
C ARG A 310 15.46 -7.77 -19.45
N ALA A 311 16.26 -8.59 -18.76
CA ALA A 311 16.17 -10.04 -18.83
C ALA A 311 14.83 -10.56 -18.30
N ASP A 312 14.32 -9.96 -17.23
CA ASP A 312 13.10 -10.42 -16.54
C ASP A 312 11.81 -9.76 -17.04
N GLY A 313 11.90 -8.85 -18.01
CA GLY A 313 10.78 -8.18 -18.67
C GLY A 313 10.25 -6.93 -17.96
N LEU A 314 10.91 -6.47 -16.89
CA LEU A 314 10.53 -5.29 -16.12
C LEU A 314 10.91 -3.97 -16.81
N LEU A 315 11.94 -4.01 -17.67
CA LEU A 315 12.39 -2.88 -18.47
C LEU A 315 12.50 -3.30 -19.94
N ALA A 316 11.98 -2.51 -20.87
CA ALA A 316 12.07 -2.85 -22.29
C ALA A 316 13.52 -2.77 -22.83
N LYS A 317 13.80 -3.49 -23.92
CA LYS A 317 15.11 -3.48 -24.58
C LYS A 317 15.50 -2.05 -24.98
N GLY A 318 16.76 -1.68 -24.77
CA GLY A 318 17.29 -0.34 -25.07
C GLY A 318 16.78 0.78 -24.15
N ARG A 319 15.90 0.48 -23.18
CA ARG A 319 15.45 1.45 -22.17
C ARG A 319 16.37 1.41 -20.94
N PHE A 320 16.36 2.52 -20.22
CA PHE A 320 17.09 2.75 -18.98
C PHE A 320 16.23 3.60 -18.04
N VAL A 321 16.55 3.60 -16.74
CA VAL A 321 15.86 4.38 -15.71
C VAL A 321 16.48 5.78 -15.61
N HIS A 322 15.72 6.85 -15.80
CA HIS A 322 16.25 8.22 -15.78
C HIS A 322 16.26 8.88 -14.40
N THR A 323 15.45 8.37 -13.46
CA THR A 323 15.36 8.81 -12.06
C THR A 323 14.74 7.69 -11.21
N VAL A 324 14.94 7.72 -9.89
CA VAL A 324 14.40 6.75 -8.93
C VAL A 324 13.33 7.31 -8.01
N GLU A 325 12.86 8.54 -8.27
CA GLU A 325 11.87 9.22 -7.42
C GLU A 325 10.52 8.49 -7.31
N ALA A 326 10.21 7.56 -8.23
CA ALA A 326 9.02 6.72 -8.14
C ALA A 326 9.03 5.90 -6.84
N TRP A 327 10.22 5.50 -6.37
CA TRP A 327 10.38 4.85 -5.07
C TRP A 327 9.87 5.72 -3.91
N ASP A 328 10.05 7.03 -4.01
CA ASP A 328 9.52 7.99 -3.03
C ASP A 328 8.03 8.22 -3.26
N TYR A 329 7.58 8.45 -4.49
CA TYR A 329 6.16 8.75 -4.79
C TYR A 329 5.22 7.59 -4.50
N GLY A 330 5.61 6.36 -4.82
CA GLY A 330 4.83 5.17 -4.48
C GLY A 330 4.75 4.95 -2.97
N ARG A 331 5.82 5.27 -2.23
CA ARG A 331 5.81 5.27 -0.76
C ARG A 331 5.00 6.43 -0.18
N ALA A 332 5.00 7.62 -0.79
CA ALA A 332 4.16 8.75 -0.37
C ALA A 332 2.67 8.38 -0.42
N SER A 333 2.23 7.74 -1.52
CA SER A 333 0.85 7.22 -1.64
C SER A 333 0.46 6.25 -0.51
N LYS A 334 1.41 5.45 0.00
CA LYS A 334 1.20 4.57 1.15
C LYS A 334 1.36 5.29 2.50
N MET A 335 2.32 6.20 2.64
CA MET A 335 2.59 6.97 3.85
C MET A 335 1.41 7.88 4.21
N ALA A 336 0.73 8.45 3.20
CA ALA A 336 -0.53 9.15 3.38
C ALA A 336 -1.59 8.28 4.10
N ARG A 337 -1.72 7.02 3.67
CA ARG A 337 -2.66 6.04 4.25
C ARG A 337 -2.21 5.52 5.62
N TRP A 338 -0.92 5.28 5.81
CA TRP A 338 -0.39 4.91 7.13
C TRP A 338 -0.59 6.01 8.17
N GLY A 339 -0.44 7.28 7.78
CA GLY A 339 -0.76 8.44 8.61
C GLY A 339 -2.22 8.44 9.09
N LEU A 340 -3.16 8.16 8.17
CA LEU A 340 -4.58 8.05 8.49
C LEU A 340 -4.86 6.87 9.44
N GLY A 341 -4.29 5.70 9.16
CA GLY A 341 -4.41 4.50 9.99
C GLY A 341 -3.88 4.73 11.42
N ALA A 342 -2.81 5.51 11.56
CA ALA A 342 -2.19 5.89 12.84
C ALA A 342 -2.82 7.11 13.53
N ARG A 343 -3.85 7.74 12.91
CA ARG A 343 -4.50 8.99 13.35
C ARG A 343 -3.55 10.18 13.47
N TYR A 344 -2.55 10.25 12.60
CA TYR A 344 -1.69 11.43 12.45
C TYR A 344 -2.27 12.47 11.48
N CYS A 345 -3.19 12.07 10.60
CA CYS A 345 -3.93 12.96 9.71
C CYS A 345 -5.39 12.52 9.55
N ASP A 346 -6.21 13.40 8.99
CA ASP A 346 -7.58 13.09 8.60
C ASP A 346 -7.65 12.54 7.16
N LEU A 347 -8.84 12.07 6.78
CA LEU A 347 -9.07 11.47 5.46
C LEU A 347 -8.79 12.47 4.32
N ALA A 348 -9.17 13.73 4.49
CA ALA A 348 -9.03 14.75 3.47
C ALA A 348 -7.55 15.14 3.25
N GLU A 349 -6.75 15.20 4.31
CA GLU A 349 -5.30 15.38 4.25
C GLU A 349 -4.62 14.21 3.55
N ALA A 350 -4.96 12.98 3.92
CA ALA A 350 -4.42 11.79 3.28
C ALA A 350 -4.75 11.76 1.77
N GLU A 351 -5.98 12.11 1.39
CA GLU A 351 -6.39 12.18 -0.01
C GLU A 351 -5.60 13.26 -0.79
N ARG A 352 -5.38 14.45 -0.20
CA ARG A 352 -4.56 15.50 -0.82
C ARG A 352 -3.13 15.05 -1.07
N ALA A 353 -2.54 14.31 -0.13
CA ALA A 353 -1.21 13.75 -0.27
C ALA A 353 -1.13 12.70 -1.38
N VAL A 354 -2.10 11.77 -1.43
CA VAL A 354 -2.26 10.78 -2.51
C VAL A 354 -2.39 11.46 -3.88
N LEU A 355 -3.22 12.50 -3.98
CA LEU A 355 -3.39 13.28 -5.21
C LEU A 355 -2.07 13.94 -5.65
N ARG A 356 -1.27 14.46 -4.71
CA ARG A 356 0.03 15.06 -5.02
C ARG A 356 1.03 14.01 -5.48
N ALA A 357 1.09 12.83 -4.84
CA ALA A 357 1.91 11.71 -5.29
C ALA A 357 1.57 11.30 -6.73
N GLY A 358 0.27 11.21 -7.06
CA GLY A 358 -0.18 10.93 -8.42
C GLY A 358 0.23 12.01 -9.43
N ARG A 359 0.05 13.30 -9.08
CA ARG A 359 0.48 14.40 -9.97
C ARG A 359 1.99 14.40 -10.24
N LEU A 360 2.81 14.22 -9.20
CA LEU A 360 4.27 14.17 -9.32
C LEU A 360 4.74 12.98 -10.16
N SER A 361 4.06 11.84 -10.03
CA SER A 361 4.32 10.66 -10.86
C SER A 361 4.05 10.95 -12.35
N ARG A 362 2.94 11.62 -12.68
CA ARG A 362 2.64 12.00 -14.08
C ARG A 362 3.58 13.04 -14.68
N ILE A 363 4.20 13.88 -13.85
CA ILE A 363 5.19 14.87 -14.31
C ILE A 363 6.49 14.17 -14.71
N ASN A 364 6.92 13.16 -13.95
CA ASN A 364 8.25 12.56 -14.07
C ASN A 364 8.31 11.30 -14.94
N TYR A 365 7.17 10.66 -15.22
CA TYR A 365 7.09 9.39 -15.94
C TYR A 365 6.02 9.44 -17.04
N ARG A 366 6.06 8.48 -17.97
CA ARG A 366 5.17 8.40 -19.13
C ARG A 366 4.32 7.14 -19.17
N SER A 367 4.68 6.10 -18.41
CA SER A 367 3.91 4.86 -18.32
C SER A 367 4.07 4.19 -16.96
N TRP A 368 3.17 3.26 -16.65
CA TRP A 368 3.24 2.47 -15.43
C TRP A 368 4.50 1.58 -15.39
N GLU A 369 4.94 1.05 -16.52
CA GLU A 369 6.17 0.25 -16.62
C GLU A 369 7.41 1.09 -16.32
N GLU A 370 7.47 2.32 -16.84
CA GLU A 370 8.57 3.24 -16.54
C GLU A 370 8.59 3.63 -15.06
N PHE A 371 7.42 3.96 -14.50
CA PHE A 371 7.26 4.22 -13.06
C PHE A 371 7.70 3.01 -12.23
N SER A 372 7.29 1.80 -12.63
CA SER A 372 7.65 0.56 -11.95
C SER A 372 9.16 0.31 -11.99
N ALA A 373 9.81 0.49 -13.13
CA ALA A 373 11.25 0.30 -13.25
C ALA A 373 12.05 1.26 -12.36
N ALA A 374 11.63 2.52 -12.30
CA ALA A 374 12.19 3.52 -11.41
C ALA A 374 11.98 3.18 -9.92
N TYR A 375 10.78 2.72 -9.56
CA TYR A 375 10.45 2.31 -8.20
C TYR A 375 11.32 1.14 -7.74
N VAL A 376 11.43 0.10 -8.57
CA VAL A 376 12.19 -1.11 -8.23
C VAL A 376 13.69 -0.82 -8.16
N LEU A 377 14.23 0.00 -9.07
CA LEU A 377 15.63 0.42 -8.97
C LEU A 377 15.90 1.18 -7.66
N GLY A 378 15.04 2.13 -7.30
CA GLY A 378 15.19 2.88 -6.05
C GLY A 378 15.18 1.99 -4.81
N ARG A 379 14.28 0.99 -4.76
CA ARG A 379 14.24 -0.02 -3.70
C ARG A 379 15.51 -0.87 -3.65
N CYS A 380 15.96 -1.39 -4.79
CA CYS A 380 17.13 -2.26 -4.88
C CYS A 380 18.44 -1.52 -4.52
N LEU A 381 18.57 -0.25 -4.91
CA LEU A 381 19.72 0.58 -4.49
C LEU A 381 19.73 0.82 -2.98
N HIS A 382 18.56 0.82 -2.33
CA HIS A 382 18.40 1.06 -0.90
C HIS A 382 18.60 -0.19 -0.04
N PHE A 383 18.13 -1.37 -0.49
CA PHE A 383 18.10 -2.57 0.38
C PHE A 383 18.81 -3.83 -0.18
N ASP A 384 18.92 -4.00 -1.49
CA ASP A 384 19.18 -5.33 -2.08
C ASP A 384 20.66 -5.68 -2.21
N GLU A 385 21.56 -4.68 -2.18
CA GLU A 385 23.02 -4.90 -2.31
C GLU A 385 23.48 -5.75 -3.52
N GLU A 386 22.64 -5.89 -4.56
CA GLU A 386 22.83 -6.70 -5.78
C GLU A 386 22.72 -8.22 -5.57
N GLU A 387 22.07 -8.65 -4.50
CA GLU A 387 21.76 -10.06 -4.27
C GLU A 387 20.65 -10.58 -5.20
N PHE A 388 19.81 -9.68 -5.74
CA PHE A 388 18.60 -10.03 -6.50
C PHE A 388 17.67 -10.97 -5.71
N GLY A 389 17.63 -10.79 -4.39
CA GLY A 389 16.88 -11.62 -3.47
C GLY A 389 15.41 -11.20 -3.37
N ASP A 390 14.81 -11.43 -2.20
CA ASP A 390 13.39 -11.16 -1.97
C ASP A 390 13.01 -9.70 -2.24
N TRP A 391 13.90 -8.74 -1.97
CA TRP A 391 13.66 -7.31 -2.24
C TRP A 391 13.38 -7.01 -3.71
N TYR A 392 14.05 -7.72 -4.63
CA TYR A 392 13.82 -7.64 -6.07
C TYR A 392 12.68 -8.56 -6.52
N GLY A 393 12.71 -9.83 -6.09
CA GLY A 393 11.75 -10.86 -6.53
C GLY A 393 10.30 -10.51 -6.19
N GLU A 394 10.03 -10.00 -4.99
CA GLU A 394 8.69 -9.54 -4.58
C GLU A 394 8.17 -8.44 -5.50
N MET A 395 9.02 -7.46 -5.84
CA MET A 395 8.60 -6.34 -6.69
C MET A 395 8.48 -6.72 -8.17
N LEU A 396 9.32 -7.65 -8.65
CA LEU A 396 9.16 -8.21 -9.99
C LEU A 396 7.82 -8.95 -10.11
N ASN A 397 7.44 -9.72 -9.09
CA ASN A 397 6.15 -10.38 -9.08
C ASN A 397 4.98 -9.37 -9.03
N ALA A 398 5.06 -8.37 -8.15
CA ALA A 398 4.06 -7.31 -8.10
C ALA A 398 3.95 -6.52 -9.41
N HIS A 399 5.08 -6.23 -10.07
CA HIS A 399 5.11 -5.62 -11.40
C HIS A 399 4.36 -6.47 -12.41
N ARG A 400 4.63 -7.77 -12.49
CA ARG A 400 3.96 -8.70 -13.43
C ARG A 400 2.46 -8.73 -13.20
N ILE A 401 2.02 -8.86 -11.95
CA ILE A 401 0.59 -8.83 -11.62
C ILE A 401 -0.02 -7.52 -12.12
N LEU A 402 0.60 -6.39 -11.80
CA LEU A 402 0.05 -5.08 -12.16
C LEU A 402 0.06 -4.83 -13.68
N THR A 403 1.00 -5.38 -14.45
CA THR A 403 1.05 -5.18 -15.90
C THR A 403 0.31 -6.24 -16.72
N THR A 404 -0.21 -7.30 -16.08
CA THR A 404 -0.86 -8.41 -16.81
C THR A 404 -2.25 -8.80 -16.31
N ASP A 405 -2.57 -8.58 -15.03
CA ASP A 405 -3.88 -8.90 -14.49
C ASP A 405 -4.96 -7.96 -15.08
N PRO A 406 -6.02 -8.49 -15.72
CA PRO A 406 -7.08 -7.67 -16.33
C PRO A 406 -7.78 -6.70 -15.38
N ASN A 407 -7.79 -7.00 -14.08
CA ASN A 407 -8.39 -6.17 -13.04
C ASN A 407 -7.39 -5.18 -12.42
N SER A 408 -6.14 -5.15 -12.91
CA SER A 408 -5.10 -4.27 -12.40
C SER A 408 -5.44 -2.78 -12.60
N PRO A 409 -5.15 -1.92 -11.61
CA PRO A 409 -5.24 -0.48 -11.81
C PRO A 409 -4.32 0.02 -12.93
N TRP A 410 -3.19 -0.64 -13.23
CA TRP A 410 -2.27 -0.17 -14.25
C TRP A 410 -2.74 -0.46 -15.68
N LEU A 411 -3.69 -1.39 -15.86
CA LEU A 411 -4.36 -1.62 -17.15
C LEU A 411 -5.64 -0.80 -17.29
N ASN A 412 -6.28 -0.43 -16.17
CA ASN A 412 -7.60 0.22 -16.16
C ASN A 412 -7.56 1.72 -15.82
N ILE A 413 -6.40 2.26 -15.45
CA ILE A 413 -6.20 3.69 -15.18
C ILE A 413 -5.08 4.18 -16.10
N PRO A 414 -5.36 5.16 -16.98
CA PRO A 414 -4.32 5.72 -17.83
C PRO A 414 -3.22 6.37 -16.99
N PHE A 415 -1.98 6.26 -17.47
CA PHE A 415 -0.87 6.92 -16.80
C PHE A 415 -0.96 8.44 -16.94
N THR A 416 -1.27 8.93 -18.15
CA THR A 416 -1.33 10.36 -18.49
C THR A 416 -2.74 10.90 -18.51
#